data_AF-A0A1V4SP84-F1
#
_entry.id   AF-A0A1V4SP84-F1
#
_cell.length_a   1.000
_cell.length_b   1.000
_cell.length_c   1.000
_cell.angle_alpha   90.00
_cell.angle_beta   90.00
_cell.angle_gamma   90.00
#
_symmetry.space_group_name_H-M   'P 1'
#
loop_
_entity.id
_entity.type
_entity.pdbx_description
1 polymer ?
#
loop_
_entity_poly.entity_id
_entity_poly.type
_entity_poly.pdbx_seq_one_letter_code
_entity_poly.pdbx_strand_id
1 'polypeptide(L)' 'MPIWKKNIFVNAIKARMLQERRTTEEIIRDYPALTAEEKEEILSAIG' A
#
# COMPACT_ATOMS: atom_id res chain seq x y z
N MET A 1 -4.74 6.64 -9.36
CA MET A 1 -3.49 6.15 -10.02
C MET A 1 -3.85 5.12 -11.10
N PRO A 2 -2.97 4.77 -12.06
CA PRO A 2 -3.26 3.69 -13.00
C PRO A 2 -3.55 2.37 -12.28
N ILE A 3 -4.54 1.61 -12.77
CA ILE A 3 -5.05 0.39 -12.10
C ILE A 3 -3.93 -0.62 -11.85
N TRP A 4 -3.04 -0.83 -12.82
CA TRP A 4 -1.93 -1.78 -12.69
C TRP A 4 -0.97 -1.38 -11.55
N LYS A 5 -0.70 -0.07 -11.38
CA LYS A 5 0.19 0.45 -10.33
C LYS A 5 -0.45 0.23 -8.96
N LYS A 6 -1.75 0.55 -8.82
CA LYS A 6 -2.51 0.30 -7.59
C LYS A 6 -2.43 -1.17 -7.17
N ASN A 7 -2.70 -2.07 -8.11
CA ASN A 7 -2.75 -3.51 -7.83
C ASN A 7 -1.39 -4.05 -7.33
N ILE A 8 -0.27 -3.56 -7.89
CA ILE A 8 1.07 -3.93 -7.43
C ILE A 8 1.26 -3.53 -5.96
N PHE A 9 0.96 -2.28 -5.60
CA PHE A 9 1.15 -1.81 -4.23
C PHE A 9 0.19 -2.48 -3.24
N VAL A 10 -1.08 -2.64 -3.59
CA VAL A 10 -2.06 -3.34 -2.75
C VAL A 10 -1.59 -4.77 -2.46
N ASN A 11 -1.16 -5.51 -3.48
CA ASN A 11 -0.69 -6.89 -3.29
C ASN A 11 0.62 -6.94 -2.50
N ALA A 12 1.56 -6.04 -2.77
CA ALA A 12 2.83 -5.96 -2.04
C ALA A 12 2.59 -5.66 -0.55
N ILE A 13 1.70 -4.72 -0.23
CA ILE A 13 1.38 -4.39 1.16
C ILE A 13 0.69 -5.57 1.85
N LYS A 14 -0.30 -6.22 1.21
CA LYS A 14 -0.95 -7.42 1.77
C LYS A 14 0.05 -8.54 2.05
N ALA A 15 1.00 -8.78 1.15
CA ALA A 15 2.05 -9.77 1.36
C ALA A 15 2.95 -9.41 2.56
N ARG A 16 3.38 -8.15 2.65
CA ARG A 16 4.23 -7.65 3.74
C ARG A 16 3.49 -7.65 5.08
N MET A 17 2.18 -7.39 5.13
CA MET A 17 1.38 -7.52 6.35
C MET A 17 1.45 -8.95 6.90
N LEU A 18 1.32 -9.96 6.04
CA LEU A 18 1.39 -11.38 6.43
C LEU A 18 2.80 -11.79 6.86
N GLN A 19 3.83 -11.30 6.17
CA GLN A 19 5.23 -11.68 6.43
C GLN A 19 5.83 -10.97 7.66
N GLU A 20 5.60 -9.66 7.78
CA GLU A 20 6.22 -8.80 8.80
C GLU A 20 5.33 -8.63 10.04
N ARG A 21 4.05 -9.04 9.98
CA ARG A 21 3.04 -8.77 11.02
C ARG A 21 2.92 -7.27 11.37
N ARG A 22 3.20 -6.41 10.40
CA ARG A 22 3.07 -4.95 10.49
C ARG A 22 1.73 -4.49 9.94
N THR A 23 1.28 -3.31 10.34
CA THR A 23 0.03 -2.75 9.82
C THR A 23 0.24 -2.08 8.45
N THR A 24 -0.87 -1.90 7.73
CA THR A 24 -0.90 -1.22 6.44
C THR A 24 -0.28 0.19 6.54
N GLU A 25 -0.59 0.92 7.60
CA GLU A 25 -0.13 2.30 7.85
C GLU A 25 1.38 2.37 8.10
N GLU A 26 1.97 1.33 8.70
CA GLU A 26 3.42 1.25 8.87
C GLU A 26 4.12 0.95 7.55
N ILE A 27 3.63 -0.03 6.80
CA ILE A 27 4.22 -0.45 5.53
C ILE A 27 4.11 0.66 4.48
N ILE A 28 2.99 1.41 4.46
CA ILE A 28 2.80 2.46 3.47
C ILE A 28 3.70 3.69 3.69
N ARG A 29 4.21 3.87 4.91
CA ARG A 29 5.22 4.91 5.23
C ARG A 29 6.58 4.58 4.62
N ASP A 30 6.88 3.31 4.37
CA ASP A 30 8.12 2.86 3.74
C ASP A 30 8.22 3.27 2.24
N TYR A 31 7.13 3.80 1.66
CA TYR A 31 7.08 4.30 0.29
C TYR A 31 7.04 5.83 0.24
N PRO A 32 8.19 6.54 0.31
CA PRO A 32 8.25 8.00 0.27
C PRO A 32 7.91 8.58 -1.11
N ALA A 33 8.07 7.78 -2.18
CA ALA A 33 7.79 8.20 -3.55
C ALA A 33 6.29 8.19 -3.92
N LEU A 34 5.43 7.61 -3.08
CA LEU A 34 3.98 7.68 -3.27
C LEU A 34 3.45 9.02 -2.75
N THR A 35 2.61 9.69 -3.55
CA THR A 35 1.93 10.91 -3.11
C THR A 35 0.90 10.60 -2.03
N ALA A 36 0.43 11.62 -1.31
CA ALA A 36 -0.63 11.45 -0.30
C ALA A 36 -1.89 10.81 -0.90
N GLU A 37 -2.30 11.25 -2.09
CA GLU A 37 -3.46 10.73 -2.82
C GLU A 37 -3.28 9.26 -3.22
N GLU A 38 -2.09 8.89 -3.70
CA GLU A 38 -1.80 7.49 -4.05
C GLU A 38 -1.83 6.59 -2.80
N LYS A 39 -1.32 7.08 -1.67
CA LYS A 39 -1.38 6.35 -0.40
C LYS A 39 -2.81 6.14 0.06
N GLU A 40 -3.64 7.18 -0.02
CA GLU A 40 -5.06 7.11 0.33
C GLU A 40 -5.83 6.13 -0.56
N GLU A 41 -5.59 6.15 -1.87
CA GLU A 41 -6.20 5.22 -2.83
C GLU A 41 -5.81 3.75 -2.56
N ILE A 42 -4.56 3.50 -2.15
CA ILE A 42 -4.09 2.17 -1.77
C ILE A 42 -4.68 1.73 -0.44
N LEU A 43 -4.74 2.61 0.58
CA LEU A 43 -5.34 2.31 1.88
C LEU A 43 -6.82 1.97 1.73
N SER A 44 -7.57 2.77 0.98
CA SER A 44 -8.98 2.54 0.69
C SER A 44 -9.23 1.20 -0.05
N ALA A 45 -8.27 0.74 -0.85
CA ALA A 45 -8.37 -0.53 -1.56
C ALA A 45 -8.04 -1.77 -0.69
N ILE A 46 -7.38 -1.59 0.45
CA ILE A 46 -7.01 -2.67 1.37
C ILE A 46 -8.16 -2.97 2.35
N GLY A 47 -8.93 -1.95 2.74
CA GLY A 47 -10.06 -2.05 3.65
C GLY A 47 -9.77 -1.47 5.02
#